data_AF-A0A0F9EFI7-F1
#
_entry.id   AF-A0A0F9EFI7-F1
#
_cell.length_a   1.000
_cell.length_b   1.000
_cell.length_c   1.000
_cell.angle_alpha   90.00
_cell.angle_beta   90.00
_cell.angle_gamma   90.00
#
_symmetry.space_group_name_H-M   'P 1'
#
loop_
_entity.id
_entity.type
_entity.pdbx_description
1 polymer ?
#
loop_
_entity_poly.entity_id
_entity_poly.type
_entity_poly.pdbx_seq_one_letter_code
_entity_poly.pdbx_strand_id
1 'polypeptide(L)' 'MSGAKVKILIVDDDLQIQKLLTNMLSEHQYETEVTADGFEASFKVIEFKPDLKGSSIQALIRTFG' A
#
# COMPACT_ATOMS: atom_id res chain seq x y z
N MET A 1 12.55 18.64 -8.65
CA MET A 1 13.08 17.68 -7.66
C MET A 1 12.23 16.43 -7.76
N SER A 2 12.74 15.33 -8.32
CA SER A 2 11.99 14.08 -8.39
C SER A 2 12.37 13.25 -7.16
N GLY A 3 11.66 13.46 -6.04
CA GLY A 3 11.72 12.51 -4.93
C GLY A 3 11.14 11.17 -5.40
N ALA A 4 11.74 10.05 -5.00
CA ALA A 4 11.19 8.74 -5.34
C ALA A 4 9.77 8.63 -4.76
N LYS A 5 8.81 8.18 -5.58
CA LYS A 5 7.45 7.90 -5.10
C LYS A 5 7.52 6.72 -4.14
N VAL A 6 6.97 6.90 -2.95
CA VAL A 6 6.89 5.85 -1.95
C VAL A 6 5.87 4.81 -2.40
N LYS A 7 6.25 3.54 -2.32
CA LYS A 7 5.48 2.37 -2.78
C LYS A 7 4.79 1.67 -1.63
N ILE A 8 3.48 1.44 -1.74
CA ILE A 8 2.64 0.84 -0.70
C ILE A 8 1.89 -0.36 -1.26
N LEU A 9 2.00 -1.53 -0.62
CA LEU A 9 1.18 -2.70 -0.94
C LEU A 9 0.01 -2.77 0.04
N ILE A 10 -1.21 -2.74 -0.47
CA ILE A 10 -2.46 -2.86 0.30
C ILE A 10 -2.87 -4.34 0.27
N VAL A 11 -3.07 -4.94 1.44
CA VAL A 11 -3.55 -6.33 1.59
C VAL A 11 -4.84 -6.29 2.40
N ASP A 12 -5.97 -6.41 1.71
CA ASP A 12 -7.31 -6.31 2.31
C ASP A 12 -8.31 -7.09 1.46
N ASP A 13 -9.20 -7.88 2.06
CA ASP A 13 -10.19 -8.69 1.33
C ASP A 13 -11.44 -7.88 0.92
N ASP A 14 -11.61 -6.66 1.45
CA ASP A 14 -12.69 -5.75 1.07
C ASP A 14 -12.29 -4.82 -0.10
N LEU A 15 -12.93 -5.02 -1.25
CA LEU A 15 -12.70 -4.22 -2.45
C LEU A 15 -13.03 -2.72 -2.29
N GLN A 16 -13.95 -2.35 -1.39
CA GLN A 16 -14.27 -0.95 -1.13
C GLN A 16 -13.14 -0.28 -0.34
N ILE A 17 -12.56 -1.00 0.63
CA ILE A 17 -11.42 -0.52 1.40
C ILE A 17 -10.19 -0.37 0.50
N GLN A 18 -9.90 -1.35 -0.36
CA GLN A 18 -8.83 -1.25 -1.34
C GLN A 18 -8.96 0.02 -2.21
N LYS A 19 -10.15 0.26 -2.77
CA LYS A 19 -10.42 1.45 -3.61
C LYS A 19 -10.25 2.76 -2.85
N LEU A 20 -10.80 2.83 -1.63
CA LEU A 20 -10.67 4.00 -0.77
C LEU A 20 -9.19 4.32 -0.51
N LEU A 21 -8.41 3.32 -0.10
CA LEU A 21 -7.00 3.48 0.22
C LEU A 21 -6.16 3.83 -1.01
N THR A 22 -6.38 3.18 -2.15
CA THR A 22 -5.69 3.51 -3.40
C THR A 22 -5.95 4.96 -3.81
N ASN A 23 -7.21 5.41 -3.77
CA ASN A 23 -7.55 6.80 -4.11
C ASN A 23 -6.84 7.78 -3.18
N MET A 24 -6.98 7.62 -1.87
CA MET A 24 -6.35 8.50 -0.88
C MET A 24 -4.82 8.55 -1.02
N LEU A 25 -4.17 7.40 -1.20
CA LEU A 25 -2.72 7.33 -1.33
C LEU A 25 -2.24 7.93 -2.66
N SER A 26 -2.99 7.76 -3.74
CA SER A 26 -2.67 8.35 -5.04
C SER A 26 -2.71 9.89 -5.02
N GLU A 27 -3.63 10.49 -4.27
CA GLU A 27 -3.70 11.95 -4.05
C GLU A 27 -2.44 12.49 -3.37
N HIS A 28 -1.82 11.68 -2.52
CA HIS A 28 -0.54 11.97 -1.86
C HIS A 28 0.69 11.51 -2.67
N GLN A 29 0.50 11.17 -3.96
CA GLN A 29 1.55 10.77 -4.89
C GLN A 29 2.27 9.45 -4.54
N TYR A 30 1.67 8.60 -3.71
CA TYR A 30 2.14 7.24 -3.49
C TYR A 30 1.83 6.34 -4.69
N GLU A 31 2.67 5.33 -4.91
CA GLU A 31 2.43 4.24 -5.86
C GLU A 31 1.84 3.06 -5.08
N THR A 32 0.70 2.52 -5.50
CA THR A 32 0.01 1.45 -4.76
C THR A 32 -0.22 0.21 -5.60
N GLU A 33 0.00 -0.95 -4.99
CA GLU A 33 -0.48 -2.26 -5.45
C GLU A 33 -1.52 -2.80 -4.45
N VAL A 34 -2.46 -3.61 -4.91
CA VAL A 34 -3.51 -4.20 -4.06
C VAL A 34 -3.54 -5.72 -4.20
N THR A 35 -3.89 -6.43 -3.14
CA THR A 35 -4.21 -7.86 -3.17
C THR A 35 -5.17 -8.19 -2.03
N ALA A 36 -5.99 -9.21 -2.22
CA ALA A 36 -6.90 -9.73 -1.19
C ALA A 36 -6.31 -10.91 -0.41
N ASP A 37 -5.18 -11.46 -0.85
CA ASP A 37 -4.61 -12.69 -0.31
C ASP A 37 -3.20 -12.45 0.26
N GLY A 38 -3.00 -12.82 1.52
CA GLY A 38 -1.68 -12.77 2.15
C GLY A 38 -0.63 -13.63 1.45
N PHE A 39 -1.04 -14.69 0.74
CA PHE A 39 -0.14 -15.50 -0.08
C PHE A 39 0.29 -14.73 -1.34
N GLU A 40 -0.64 -14.16 -2.10
CA GLU A 40 -0.32 -13.30 -3.26
C GLU A 40 0.52 -12.09 -2.84
N ALA A 41 0.25 -11.52 -1.66
CA ALA A 41 1.05 -10.43 -1.09
C ALA A 41 2.53 -10.79 -0.96
N SER A 42 2.86 -12.04 -0.64
CA SER A 42 4.26 -12.47 -0.52
C SER A 42 5.03 -12.39 -1.84
N PHE A 43 4.38 -12.70 -2.96
CA PHE A 43 4.97 -12.55 -4.30
C PHE A 43 5.08 -11.07 -4.69
N LYS A 44 4.01 -10.30 -4.44
CA LYS A 44 3.99 -8.86 -4.74
C LYS A 44 5.05 -8.09 -3.96
N VAL A 45 5.35 -8.48 -2.71
CA VAL A 45 6.44 -7.87 -1.94
C VAL A 45 7.79 -8.01 -2.65
N ILE A 46 8.04 -9.12 -3.33
CA ILE A 46 9.30 -9.39 -4.03
C ILE A 46 9.36 -8.60 -5.35
N GLU A 47 8.25 -8.57 -6.10
CA GLU A 47 8.16 -7.90 -7.41
C GLU A 47 8.05 -6.38 -7.28
N PHE A 48 7.10 -5.90 -6.47
CA PHE A 48 6.77 -4.50 -6.31
C PHE A 48 7.75 -3.75 -5.40
N LYS A 49 8.36 -4.45 -4.45
CA LYS A 49 9.29 -3.91 -3.43
C LYS A 49 8.72 -2.66 -2.74
N PRO A 50 7.58 -2.79 -2.05
CA PRO A 50 6.99 -1.67 -1.34
C PRO A 50 7.91 -1.19 -0.22
N ASP A 51 7.95 0.13 -0.02
CA ASP A 51 8.68 0.77 1.08
C ASP A 51 8.00 0.50 2.44
N LEU A 52 6.70 0.18 2.42
CA LEU A 52 5.90 -0.15 3.60
C LEU A 52 5.11 -1.45 3.41
N LYS A 53 5.19 -2.36 4.38
CA LYS A 53 4.49 -3.66 4.40
C LYS A 53 3.44 -3.63 5.53
N GLY A 54 2.17 -3.90 5.23
CA GLY A 54 1.13 -4.00 6.25
C GLY A 54 0.05 -5.04 5.88
N SER A 55 0.07 -6.19 6.54
CA SER A 55 -1.07 -7.11 6.58
C SER A 55 -2.07 -6.57 7.60
N SER A 56 -3.28 -6.23 7.17
CA SER A 56 -4.39 -5.71 8.00
C SER A 56 -4.03 -4.42 8.76
N ILE A 57 -4.41 -3.27 8.20
CA ILE A 57 -4.53 -1.95 8.85
C ILE A 57 -3.85 -1.86 10.24
N GLN A 58 -2.52 -1.65 10.24
CA GLN A 58 -1.76 -0.90 11.25
C GLN A 58 -0.42 -0.40 10.66
N ALA A 59 -0.39 -0.18 9.34
CA ALA A 59 0.67 0.58 8.69
C ALA A 59 0.42 2.08 8.90
N LEU A 60 0.76 2.53 10.11
CA LEU A 60 1.40 3.81 10.37
C LEU A 60 0.77 5.06 9.70
N ILE A 61 -0.32 5.57 10.29
CA ILE A 61 -0.38 7.02 10.49
C ILE A 61 0.70 7.36 11.54
N ARG A 62 1.96 7.46 11.09
CA ARG A 62 2.99 8.25 11.76
C ARG A 62 3.72 9.06 10.71
N THR A 63 3.07 10.11 10.27
CA THR A 63 3.78 11.31 9.85
C THR A 63 2.97 12.47 10.40
N PHE A 64 3.62 13.30 11.23
CA PHE A 64 3.12 14.41 12.05
C PHE A 64 2.65 14.03 13.47
N GLY A 65 3.65 13.94 14.35
CA GLY A 65 3.59 13.76 15.80
C GLY A 65 4.99 13.40 16.30
#